data_AF-A0A367LXF9-F1
#
_entry.id   AF-A0A367LXF9-F1
#
_cell.length_a   1.000
_cell.length_b   1.000
_cell.length_c   1.000
_cell.angle_alpha   90.00
_cell.angle_beta   90.00
_cell.angle_gamma   90.00
#
_symmetry.space_group_name_H-M   'P 1'
#
loop_
_entity.id
_entity.type
_entity.pdbx_description
1 polymer ?
#
loop_
_entity_poly.entity_id
_entity_poly.type
_entity_poly.pdbx_seq_one_letter_code
_entity_poly.pdbx_strand_id
1 'polypeptide(L)'
;SQIAAVYVSAFRGTPLLVQIFVLYYGLPSVGIEFTPVTAGILALTLNVAAYLSESMRGAILGIDKGQWEAGLSVGLTWGQTLWNIITPQALRLAVPSLSNSLISLIKDTSLISVITVT
;
A
#
# COMPACT_ATOMS: atom_id res chain seq x y z
N SER A 1 8.54 8.12 8.93
CA SER A 1 8.26 7.42 10.20
C SER A 1 8.95 6.07 10.16
N GLN A 2 9.76 5.73 11.17
CA GLN A 2 10.43 4.41 11.24
C GLN A 2 9.42 3.26 11.32
N ILE A 3 8.27 3.46 11.99
CA ILE A 3 7.20 2.46 12.09
C ILE A 3 6.63 2.12 10.70
N ALA A 4 6.36 3.14 9.88
CA ALA A 4 5.89 2.93 8.51
C ALA A 4 6.93 2.20 7.65
N ALA A 5 8.22 2.50 7.82
CA ALA A 5 9.28 1.81 7.09
C ALA A 5 9.35 0.32 7.48
N VAL A 6 9.25 0.01 8.78
CA VAL A 6 9.20 -1.38 9.26
C VAL A 6 8.00 -2.11 8.67
N TYR A 7 6.81 -1.53 8.75
CA TYR A 7 5.59 -2.07 8.13
C TYR A 7 5.80 -2.38 6.64
N VAL A 8 6.23 -1.38 5.85
CA VAL A 8 6.42 -1.54 4.40
C VAL A 8 7.45 -2.63 4.10
N SER A 9 8.55 -2.67 4.85
CA SER A 9 9.59 -3.68 4.68
C SER A 9 9.11 -5.10 5.00
N ALA A 10 8.31 -5.27 6.07
CA ALA A 10 7.80 -6.56 6.49
C ALA A 10 6.81 -7.13 5.46
N PHE A 11 5.83 -6.32 5.03
CA PHE A 11 4.78 -6.79 4.12
C PHE A 11 5.25 -6.97 2.68
N ARG A 12 6.25 -6.20 2.22
CA ARG A 12 6.87 -6.41 0.89
C ARG A 12 7.97 -7.47 0.90
N GLY A 13 8.56 -7.75 2.06
CA GLY A 13 9.63 -8.73 2.25
C GLY A 13 9.15 -10.15 2.57
N THR A 14 7.85 -10.33 2.84
CA THR A 14 7.25 -11.63 3.15
C THR A 14 6.26 -12.05 2.05
N PRO A 15 6.23 -13.33 1.66
CA PRO A 15 5.25 -13.79 0.67
C PRO A 15 3.82 -13.62 1.16
N LEU A 16 2.90 -13.17 0.29
CA LEU A 16 1.48 -12.99 0.63
C LEU A 16 0.83 -14.28 1.14
N LEU A 17 1.17 -15.44 0.57
CA LEU A 17 0.65 -16.73 1.03
C LEU A 17 1.00 -17.00 2.51
N VAL A 18 2.22 -16.62 2.93
CA VAL A 18 2.64 -16.75 4.34
C VAL A 18 1.81 -15.82 5.21
N GLN A 19 1.53 -14.59 4.76
CA GLN A 19 0.69 -13.64 5.50
C GLN A 19 -0.74 -14.17 5.68
N ILE A 20 -1.31 -14.77 4.64
CA ILE A 20 -2.63 -15.42 4.69
C ILE A 20 -2.63 -16.56 5.72
N PHE A 21 -1.63 -17.44 5.68
CA PHE A 21 -1.53 -18.56 6.64
C PHE A 21 -1.33 -18.10 8.09
N VAL A 22 -0.49 -17.10 8.32
CA VAL A 22 -0.29 -16.54 9.67
C VAL A 22 -1.59 -15.93 10.21
N LEU A 23 -2.34 -15.20 9.38
CA LEU A 23 -3.61 -14.60 9.80
C LEU A 23 -4.71 -15.63 10.04
N TYR A 24 -4.80 -16.69 9.24
CA TYR A 24 -5.87 -17.67 9.35
C TYR A 24 -5.57 -18.82 10.34
N TYR A 25 -4.38 -19.42 10.26
CA TYR A 25 -4.00 -20.55 11.14
C TYR A 25 -3.13 -20.15 12.32
N GLY A 26 -2.37 -19.05 12.22
CA GLY A 26 -1.47 -18.61 13.29
C GLY A 26 -2.19 -17.88 14.42
N LEU A 27 -3.02 -16.89 14.08
CA LEU A 27 -3.73 -16.05 15.06
C LEU A 27 -4.71 -16.77 16.01
N PRO A 28 -5.36 -17.89 15.63
CA PRO A 28 -6.16 -18.66 16.58
C PRO A 28 -5.38 -19.10 17.83
N SER A 29 -4.06 -19.30 17.73
CA SER A 29 -3.21 -19.66 18.88
C SER A 29 -3.15 -18.59 19.98
N VAL A 30 -3.49 -17.34 19.65
CA VAL A 30 -3.58 -16.21 20.59
C VAL A 30 -5.03 -15.76 20.83
N GLY A 31 -6.01 -16.60 20.44
CA GLY A 31 -7.45 -16.37 20.66
C GLY A 31 -8.12 -15.44 19.65
N ILE A 32 -7.47 -15.12 18.52
CA ILE A 32 -8.04 -14.29 17.46
C ILE A 32 -8.41 -15.20 16.29
N GLU A 33 -9.71 -15.36 16.06
CA GLU A 33 -10.23 -16.18 14.97
C GLU A 33 -10.93 -15.31 13.94
N PHE A 34 -10.62 -15.55 12.66
CA PHE A 34 -11.23 -14.86 11.54
C PHE A 34 -11.91 -15.88 10.62
N THR A 35 -13.01 -15.48 9.99
CA THR A 35 -13.54 -16.23 8.86
C THR A 35 -12.52 -16.22 7.71
N PRO A 36 -12.48 -17.24 6.83
CA PRO A 36 -11.56 -17.29 5.70
C PRO A 36 -11.58 -16.02 4.84
N VAL A 37 -12.79 -15.49 4.60
CA VAL A 37 -12.99 -14.26 3.83
C VAL A 37 -12.38 -13.05 4.54
N THR A 38 -12.62 -12.90 5.86
CA THR A 38 -12.05 -11.80 6.64
C THR A 38 -10.53 -11.88 6.69
N ALA A 39 -9.97 -13.06 6.94
CA ALA A 39 -8.52 -13.27 6.96
C ALA A 39 -7.88 -12.95 5.59
N GLY A 40 -8.51 -13.40 4.50
CA GLY A 40 -8.08 -13.10 3.14
C GLY A 40 -8.09 -11.61 2.81
N ILE A 41 -9.19 -10.91 3.13
CA ILE A 41 -9.30 -9.45 2.92
C ILE A 41 -8.24 -8.70 3.71
N LEU A 42 -8.02 -9.06 4.98
CA LEU A 42 -7.01 -8.44 5.83
C LEU A 42 -5.59 -8.66 5.26
N ALA A 43 -5.25 -9.89 4.91
CA ALA A 43 -3.95 -10.23 4.34
C ALA A 43 -3.67 -9.43 3.06
N LEU A 44 -4.62 -9.45 2.12
CA LEU A 44 -4.50 -8.72 0.86
C LEU A 44 -4.40 -7.22 1.07
N THR A 45 -5.23 -6.67 1.96
CA THR A 45 -5.26 -5.23 2.24
C THR A 45 -3.93 -4.75 2.83
N LEU A 46 -3.40 -5.46 3.83
CA LEU A 46 -2.13 -5.11 4.46
C LEU A 46 -0.97 -5.21 3.45
N ASN A 47 -0.96 -6.27 2.64
CA ASN A 47 0.03 -6.46 1.61
C ASN A 47 -0.01 -5.33 0.57
N VAL A 48 -1.16 -5.15 -0.09
CA VAL A 48 -1.29 -4.17 -1.18
C VAL A 48 -1.08 -2.74 -0.67
N ALA A 49 -1.55 -2.40 0.54
CA ALA A 49 -1.31 -1.07 1.12
C ALA A 49 0.18 -0.75 1.27
N ALA A 50 1.02 -1.74 1.59
CA ALA A 50 2.47 -1.54 1.64
C ALA A 50 3.04 -1.19 0.25
N TYR A 51 2.62 -1.89 -0.81
CA TYR A 51 3.03 -1.58 -2.19
C TYR A 51 2.51 -0.22 -2.64
N LEU A 52 1.22 0.09 -2.44
CA LEU A 52 0.63 1.37 -2.84
C LEU A 52 1.28 2.55 -2.11
N SER A 53 1.62 2.39 -0.82
CA SER A 53 2.31 3.43 -0.06
C SER A 53 3.68 3.77 -0.64
N GLU A 54 4.42 2.77 -1.11
CA GLU A 54 5.72 2.97 -1.73
C GLU A 54 5.59 3.58 -3.13
N SER A 55 4.61 3.14 -3.92
CA SER A 55 4.31 3.75 -5.21
C SER A 55 3.95 5.23 -5.08
N MET A 56 3.11 5.57 -4.11
CA MET A 56 2.76 6.97 -3.81
C MET A 56 3.96 7.77 -3.33
N ARG A 57 4.80 7.21 -2.45
CA ARG A 57 6.04 7.85 -2.01
C ARG A 57 6.98 8.11 -3.18
N GLY A 58 7.17 7.12 -4.05
CA GLY A 58 7.99 7.23 -5.26
C GLY A 58 7.44 8.30 -6.20
N ALA A 59 6.13 8.37 -6.37
CA ALA A 59 5.50 9.38 -7.22
C ALA A 59 5.65 10.80 -6.68
N ILE A 60 5.52 11.02 -5.37
CA ILE A 60 5.74 12.33 -4.75
C ILE A 60 7.21 12.76 -4.89
N LEU A 61 8.15 11.84 -4.67
CA LEU A 61 9.59 12.11 -4.81
C LEU A 61 10.04 12.28 -6.26
N GLY A 62 9.28 11.76 -7.22
CA GLY A 62 9.53 11.93 -8.65
C GLY A 62 9.14 13.31 -9.19
N ILE A 63 8.47 14.15 -8.39
CA ILE A 63 8.16 15.52 -8.78
C ILE A 63 9.39 16.41 -8.60
N ASP A 64 9.64 17.24 -9.61
CA ASP A 64 10.74 18.19 -9.60
C ASP A 64 10.67 19.15 -8.40
N LYS A 65 11.81 19.38 -7.75
CA LYS A 65 11.90 20.26 -6.58
C LYS A 65 11.48 21.70 -6.89
N GLY A 66 11.65 22.15 -8.13
CA GLY A 66 11.22 23.46 -8.59
C GLY A 66 9.70 23.67 -8.48
N GLN A 67 8.88 22.61 -8.55
CA GLN A 67 7.42 22.73 -8.32
C GLN A 67 7.11 23.11 -6.85
N TRP A 68 7.89 22.56 -5.92
CA TRP A 68 7.78 22.92 -4.50
C TRP A 68 8.24 24.35 -4.26
N GLU A 69 9.42 24.69 -4.78
CA GLU A 69 10.02 26.02 -4.62
C GLU A 69 9.17 27.11 -5.27
N ALA A 70 8.61 26.87 -6.46
CA ALA A 70 7.72 27.80 -7.14
C ALA A 70 6.44 28.07 -6.35
N GLY A 71 5.82 27.02 -5.80
CA GLY A 71 4.62 27.16 -4.97
C GLY A 71 4.87 28.02 -3.73
N LEU A 72 5.97 27.77 -3.02
CA LEU A 72 6.36 28.55 -1.86
C LEU A 72 6.73 30.01 -2.24
N SER A 73 7.37 30.22 -3.39
CA SER A 73 7.79 31.54 -3.87
C SER A 73 6.62 32.46 -4.23
N VAL A 74 5.48 31.91 -4.64
CA VAL A 74 4.25 32.68 -4.90
C VAL A 74 3.37 32.83 -3.64
N GLY A 75 3.88 32.49 -2.46
CA GLY A 75 3.22 32.69 -1.17
C GLY A 75 2.27 31.57 -0.74
N LEU A 76 2.29 30.41 -1.40
CA LEU A 76 1.54 29.24 -0.90
C LEU A 76 2.24 28.65 0.33
N THR A 77 1.44 28.19 1.29
CA THR A 77 1.92 27.35 2.38
C THR A 77 2.30 25.96 1.88
N TRP A 78 3.15 25.26 2.60
CA TRP A 78 3.55 23.88 2.25
C TRP A 78 2.35 22.96 2.00
N GLY A 79 1.30 23.06 2.83
CA GLY A 79 0.08 22.28 2.65
C GLY A 79 -0.70 22.64 1.39
N GLN A 80 -0.77 23.93 1.04
CA GLN A 80 -1.40 24.38 -0.22
C GLN A 80 -0.59 23.94 -1.44
N THR A 81 0.74 24.05 -1.38
CA THR A 81 1.63 23.54 -2.44
C THR A 81 1.44 22.03 -2.60
N LEU A 82 1.43 21.28 -1.50
CA LEU A 82 1.17 19.84 -1.52
C LEU A 82 -0.16 19.53 -2.21
N TRP A 83 -1.28 20.07 -1.73
CA TRP A 83 -2.60 19.70 -2.23
C TRP A 83 -2.90 20.21 -3.64
N ASN A 84 -2.50 21.43 -3.98
CA ASN A 84 -2.89 22.08 -5.22
C ASN A 84 -1.92 21.82 -6.38
N ILE A 85 -0.63 21.58 -6.09
CA ILE A 85 0.43 21.46 -7.10
C ILE A 85 0.96 20.02 -7.13
N ILE A 86 1.41 19.51 -5.98
CA ILE A 86 2.17 18.25 -5.92
C ILE A 86 1.25 17.04 -6.04
N THR A 87 0.18 16.96 -5.25
CA THR A 87 -0.76 15.84 -5.23
C THR A 87 -1.34 15.50 -6.61
N PRO A 88 -1.88 16.45 -7.41
CA PRO A 88 -2.40 16.11 -8.73
C PRO A 88 -1.33 15.61 -9.71
N GLN A 89 -0.09 16.11 -9.60
CA GLN A 89 1.05 15.64 -10.39
C GLN A 89 1.48 14.23 -9.95
N ALA A 90 1.59 14.01 -8.64
CA ALA A 90 1.99 12.74 -8.05
C ALA A 90 0.97 11.65 -8.40
N LEU A 91 -0.32 11.97 -8.33
CA LEU A 91 -1.38 11.03 -8.69
C LEU A 91 -1.25 10.58 -10.14
N ARG A 92 -1.03 11.52 -11.08
CA ARG A 92 -0.83 11.19 -12.50
C ARG A 92 0.39 10.28 -12.71
N LEU A 93 1.48 10.53 -11.97
CA LEU A 93 2.68 9.71 -12.03
C LEU A 93 2.49 8.32 -11.38
N ALA A 94 1.66 8.24 -10.34
CA ALA A 94 1.37 7.00 -9.62
C ALA A 94 0.44 6.06 -10.39
N VAL A 95 -0.49 6.60 -11.22
CA VAL A 95 -1.53 5.83 -11.92
C VAL A 95 -1.01 4.52 -12.56
N PRO A 96 0.06 4.52 -13.38
CA PRO A 96 0.56 3.28 -14.00
C PRO A 96 0.97 2.21 -12.97
N SER A 97 1.63 2.62 -11.89
CA SER A 97 2.07 1.71 -10.82
C SER A 97 0.89 1.19 -9.98
N LEU A 98 -0.08 2.06 -9.69
CA LEU A 98 -1.31 1.68 -9.00
C LEU A 98 -2.13 0.68 -9.84
N SER A 99 -2.23 0.90 -11.15
CA SER A 99 -2.90 -0.02 -12.09
C SER A 99 -2.22 -1.39 -12.13
N ASN A 100 -0.88 -1.43 -12.19
CA ASN A 100 -0.14 -2.69 -12.12
C ASN A 100 -0.41 -3.43 -10.80
N SER A 101 -0.42 -2.70 -9.67
CA SER A 101 -0.71 -3.28 -8.36
C SER A 101 -2.15 -3.80 -8.26
N LEU A 102 -3.11 -3.12 -8.88
CA LEU A 102 -4.50 -3.58 -8.97
C LEU A 102 -4.62 -4.87 -9.79
N ILE A 103 -3.93 -4.95 -10.93
CA ILE A 103 -3.93 -6.18 -11.76
C ILE A 103 -3.32 -7.35 -10.98
N SER A 104 -2.22 -7.12 -10.25
CA SER A 104 -1.64 -8.14 -9.38
C SER A 104 -2.59 -8.54 -8.26
N LEU A 105 -3.23 -7.57 -7.59
CA LEU A 105 -4.21 -7.83 -6.54
C LEU A 105 -5.33 -8.75 -7.03
N ILE A 106 -5.88 -8.50 -8.22
CA ILE A 106 -6.91 -9.37 -8.82
C ILE A 106 -6.40 -10.82 -8.94
N LYS A 107 -5.16 -11.02 -9.38
CA LYS A 107 -4.57 -12.37 -9.47
C LYS A 107 -4.38 -12.98 -8.09
N ASP A 108 -3.90 -12.19 -7.14
CA ASP A 108 -3.60 -12.62 -5.77
C ASP A 108 -4.86 -13.02 -4.99
N THR A 109 -6.04 -12.49 -5.34
CA THR A 109 -7.31 -12.94 -4.73
C THR A 109 -7.54 -14.46 -4.86
N SER A 110 -7.01 -15.08 -5.92
CA SER A 110 -7.10 -16.53 -6.10
C SER A 110 -6.42 -17.33 -4.99
N LEU A 111 -5.42 -16.77 -4.29
CA LEU A 111 -4.73 -17.41 -3.17
C LEU A 111 -5.65 -17.61 -1.95
N ILE A 112 -6.73 -16.83 -1.82
CA ILE A 112 -7.70 -17.01 -0.72
C ILE A 112 -8.42 -18.36 -0.82
N SER A 113 -8.52 -18.95 -2.02
CA SER A 113 -9.13 -20.27 -2.20
C SER A 113 -8.48 -21.36 -1.34
N VAL A 114 -7.17 -21.24 -1.06
CA VAL A 114 -6.38 -22.20 -0.28
C VAL A 114 -6.88 -22.33 1.17
N ILE A 115 -7.49 -21.27 1.73
CA ILE A 115 -8.06 -21.26 3.08
C ILE A 115 -9.59 -21.38 3.09
N THR A 116 -10.23 -21.37 1.92
CA THR A 116 -11.70 -21.42 1.78
C THR A 116 -12.21 -22.82 1.40
N VAL A 117 -11.35 -23.68 0.85
CA VAL A 117 -11.71 -25.04 0.40
C VAL A 117 -11.50 -26.11 1.49
N THR A 118 -11.38 -25.69 2.75
CA THR A 118 -11.36 -26.58 3.94
C THR A 118 -12.74 -26.70 4.56
#